data_AF-A0A090KY66-F1
#
_entry.id   AF-A0A090KY66-F1
#
_cell.length_a   1.000
_cell.length_b   1.000
_cell.length_c   1.000
_cell.angle_alpha   90.00
_cell.angle_beta   90.00
_cell.angle_gamma   90.00
#
_symmetry.space_group_name_H-M   'P 1'
#
loop_
_entity.id
_entity.type
_entity.pdbx_description
1 polymer ?
#
loop_
_entity_poly.entity_id
_entity_poly.type
_entity_poly.pdbx_seq_one_letter_code
_entity_poly.pdbx_strand_id
1 'polypeptide(L)'
;MTLPEDCLVQIFSHLKRNDIAKSKLYLSRPAINQITIVGKNRDEKIQLGRVRFGRIDKPKKKTYEIYLEKKNKINGKSKVLESVYNGDVYENLNKFMKQYVIGETLRLEQVDFDDKMCSIFFDKRTDLSEITQLDFTLTSLLLESTMFTNFLSRTNCQRLNVEFCRNAENIITDNLFTLLPSLARLQIQLSNNCYSLSVTDTTLRYWMDECHTFPTYINFSNSLTKFTLPTIMEITEKLRIQNTQRHIFLGEITTSEKDFHTLFEMPSSKFQLLNYSTGQFYLFLKLDNYDINEKIESFVGLKLKVLNSNISNTL
;
A
#
# COMPACT_ATOMS: atom_id res chain seq x y z
N MET A 1 -4.17 -8.47 41.98
CA MET A 1 -3.35 -7.48 42.69
C MET A 1 -2.98 -6.38 41.71
N THR A 2 -3.73 -5.28 41.74
CA THR A 2 -3.41 -4.05 41.03
C THR A 2 -2.39 -3.28 41.85
N LEU A 3 -1.23 -2.99 41.27
CA LEU A 3 -0.26 -2.07 41.88
C LEU A 3 -0.89 -0.67 41.90
N PRO A 4 -0.93 0.03 43.05
CA PRO A 4 -1.38 1.43 43.11
C PRO A 4 -0.51 2.31 42.21
N GLU A 5 -1.13 3.24 41.47
CA GLU A 5 -0.43 4.19 40.57
C GLU A 5 0.72 4.94 41.29
N ASP A 6 0.57 5.18 42.58
CA ASP A 6 1.55 5.88 43.42
C ASP A 6 2.87 5.11 43.60
N CYS A 7 2.85 3.77 43.51
CA CYS A 7 4.07 2.96 43.67
C CYS A 7 5.02 3.13 42.49
N LEU A 8 4.52 3.23 41.26
CA LEU A 8 5.35 3.44 40.08
C LEU A 8 5.95 4.85 40.10
N VAL A 9 5.16 5.86 40.46
CA VAL A 9 5.62 7.24 40.60
C VAL A 9 6.72 7.36 41.67
N GLN A 10 6.55 6.70 42.82
CA GLN A 10 7.58 6.66 43.85
C GLN A 10 8.86 5.94 43.39
N ILE A 11 8.76 4.80 42.70
CA ILE A 11 9.91 4.07 42.15
C ILE A 11 10.68 4.93 41.13
N PHE A 12 9.97 5.60 40.21
CA PHE A 12 10.61 6.46 39.21
C PHE A 12 11.20 7.74 39.81
N SER A 13 10.64 8.25 40.93
CA SER A 13 11.18 9.43 41.62
C SER A 13 12.52 9.19 42.32
N HIS A 14 12.83 7.94 42.67
CA HIS A 14 14.05 7.56 43.39
C HIS A 14 15.19 7.08 42.46
N LEU A 15 14.90 6.86 41.17
CA LEU A 15 15.91 6.51 40.18
C LEU A 15 16.62 7.78 39.68
N LYS A 16 17.96 7.80 39.73
CA LYS A 16 18.73 8.93 39.18
C LYS A 16 18.48 9.02 37.66
N ARG A 17 18.57 10.22 37.06
CA ARG A 17 18.36 10.42 35.60
C ARG A 17 19.15 9.43 34.73
N ASN A 18 20.36 9.04 35.14
CA ASN A 18 21.19 8.05 34.45
C ASN A 18 20.68 6.61 34.61
N ASP A 19 20.06 6.28 35.74
CA ASP A 19 19.43 4.98 35.98
C ASP A 19 18.10 4.89 35.24
N ILE A 20 17.35 5.99 35.07
CA ILE A 20 16.15 6.07 34.21
C ILE A 20 16.53 5.94 32.73
N ALA A 21 17.62 6.57 32.29
CA ALA A 21 18.10 6.44 30.91
C ALA A 21 18.63 5.03 30.61
N LYS A 22 19.35 4.41 31.57
CA LYS A 22 19.77 3.00 31.48
C LYS A 22 18.62 2.01 31.65
N SER A 23 17.60 2.29 32.46
CA SER A 23 16.43 1.42 32.64
C SER A 23 15.35 1.62 31.57
N LYS A 24 15.25 2.78 30.91
CA LYS A 24 14.48 2.94 29.66
C LYS A 24 14.95 1.96 28.59
N LEU A 25 16.25 1.67 28.53
CA LEU A 25 16.85 0.65 27.66
C LEU A 25 16.44 -0.80 28.04
N TYR A 26 15.99 -1.05 29.28
CA TYR A 26 15.54 -2.36 29.76
C TYR A 26 14.01 -2.49 29.90
N LEU A 27 13.28 -1.37 29.94
CA LEU A 27 11.82 -1.34 30.06
C LEU A 27 11.10 -1.18 28.70
N SER A 28 11.80 -0.63 27.69
CA SER A 28 11.26 -0.50 26.35
C SER A 28 11.94 -1.49 25.41
N ARG A 29 11.13 -2.17 24.60
CA ARG A 29 11.63 -3.04 23.52
C ARG A 29 12.47 -2.20 22.55
N PRO A 30 13.61 -2.71 22.04
CA PRO A 30 14.40 -1.99 21.05
C PRO A 30 13.56 -1.64 19.81
N ALA A 31 13.58 -0.38 19.42
CA ALA A 31 12.96 0.07 18.18
C ALA A 31 13.85 -0.22 16.96
N ILE A 32 13.22 -0.73 15.91
CA ILE A 32 13.74 -0.91 14.55
C ILE A 32 12.92 -0.06 13.59
N ASN A 33 13.48 0.33 12.45
CA ASN A 33 12.74 1.13 11.48
C ASN A 33 11.91 0.25 10.57
N GLN A 34 12.45 -0.91 10.18
CA GLN A 34 11.81 -1.75 9.18
C GLN A 34 11.97 -3.23 9.51
N ILE A 35 10.91 -3.98 9.24
CA ILE A 35 10.95 -5.44 9.09
C ILE A 35 10.58 -5.80 7.65
N THR A 36 11.38 -6.67 7.04
CA THR A 36 11.11 -7.21 5.71
C THR A 36 11.05 -8.73 5.77
N ILE A 37 10.00 -9.33 5.22
CA ILE A 37 9.87 -10.77 5.06
C ILE A 37 9.86 -11.09 3.57
N VAL A 38 10.80 -11.92 3.12
CA VAL A 38 10.96 -12.30 1.71
C VAL A 38 10.79 -13.80 1.56
N GLY A 39 9.85 -14.21 0.70
CA GLY A 39 9.70 -15.58 0.24
C GLY A 39 10.62 -15.85 -0.95
N LYS A 40 11.31 -16.98 -0.94
CA LYS A 40 12.14 -17.47 -2.05
C LYS A 40 11.74 -18.89 -2.41
N ASN A 41 11.43 -19.09 -3.68
CA ASN A 41 11.24 -20.43 -4.24
C ASN A 41 12.61 -21.01 -4.60
N ARG A 42 13.01 -22.09 -3.93
CA ARG A 42 14.23 -22.83 -4.31
C ARG A 42 13.86 -23.96 -5.27
N ASP A 43 14.53 -23.99 -6.42
CA ASP A 43 14.51 -25.16 -7.30
C ASP A 43 15.38 -26.25 -6.65
N GLU A 44 14.77 -27.37 -6.26
CA GLU A 44 15.54 -28.53 -5.79
C GLU A 44 16.15 -29.27 -6.98
N LYS A 45 17.50 -29.28 -7.07
CA LYS A 45 18.21 -30.20 -7.96
C LYS A 45 18.34 -31.54 -7.26
N ILE A 46 17.70 -32.58 -7.79
CA ILE A 46 17.89 -33.94 -7.29
C ILE A 46 19.08 -34.57 -8.01
N GLN A 47 20.03 -35.10 -7.24
CA GLN A 47 21.08 -35.95 -7.74
C GLN A 47 20.82 -37.36 -7.21
N LEU A 48 20.42 -38.30 -8.09
CA LEU A 48 20.29 -39.72 -7.77
C LEU A 48 21.48 -40.45 -8.39
N GLY A 49 22.53 -40.67 -7.60
CA GLY A 49 23.80 -41.23 -8.08
C GLY A 49 24.53 -40.30 -9.06
N ARG A 50 25.09 -40.85 -10.15
CA ARG A 50 25.78 -40.07 -11.20
C ARG A 50 24.84 -39.52 -12.28
N VAL A 51 23.54 -39.85 -12.23
CA VAL A 51 22.57 -39.43 -13.24
C VAL A 51 21.86 -38.17 -12.76
N ARG A 52 21.94 -37.10 -13.57
CA ARG A 52 21.14 -35.89 -13.40
C ARG A 52 19.85 -36.08 -14.18
N PHE A 53 18.74 -36.30 -13.49
CA PHE A 53 17.44 -36.18 -14.13
C PHE A 53 17.24 -34.71 -14.52
N GLY A 54 16.56 -34.46 -15.65
CA GLY A 54 16.08 -33.12 -16.01
C GLY A 54 15.17 -32.55 -14.92
N ARG A 55 14.67 -31.32 -15.10
CA ARG A 55 13.74 -30.68 -14.15
C ARG A 55 12.54 -31.61 -13.93
N ILE A 56 12.53 -32.33 -12.81
CA ILE A 56 11.34 -33.03 -12.33
C ILE A 56 10.50 -31.95 -11.67
N ASP A 57 9.26 -31.77 -12.12
CA ASP A 57 8.28 -30.82 -11.57
C ASP A 57 7.87 -31.23 -10.15
N LYS A 58 8.79 -31.17 -9.19
CA LYS A 58 8.45 -31.22 -7.78
C LYS A 58 7.98 -29.84 -7.33
N PRO A 59 7.06 -29.77 -6.35
CA PRO A 59 6.65 -28.51 -5.76
C PRO A 59 7.90 -27.79 -5.22
N LYS A 60 8.14 -26.57 -5.70
CA LYS A 60 9.28 -25.75 -5.27
C LYS A 60 9.20 -25.55 -3.76
N LYS A 61 10.27 -25.84 -3.04
CA LYS A 61 10.33 -25.59 -1.59
C LYS A 61 10.40 -24.07 -1.36
N LYS A 62 9.37 -23.51 -0.73
CA LYS A 62 9.34 -22.10 -0.34
C LYS A 62 10.18 -21.93 0.93
N THR A 63 11.11 -20.99 0.87
CA THR A 63 11.99 -20.61 1.98
C THR A 63 11.76 -19.14 2.32
N TYR A 64 11.96 -18.76 3.56
CA TYR A 64 11.74 -17.40 4.01
C TYR A 64 13.02 -16.79 4.57
N GLU A 65 13.13 -15.49 4.35
CA GLU A 65 14.17 -14.64 4.92
C GLU A 65 13.52 -13.46 5.61
N ILE A 66 13.91 -13.19 6.86
CA ILE A 66 13.44 -12.02 7.61
C ILE A 66 14.62 -11.10 7.86
N TYR A 67 14.47 -9.82 7.56
CA TYR A 67 15.46 -8.78 7.77
C TYR A 67 14.93 -7.74 8.74
N LEU A 68 15.72 -7.42 9.77
CA LEU A 68 15.45 -6.31 10.68
C LEU A 68 16.41 -5.18 10.38
N GLU A 69 15.90 -3.99 10.07
CA GLU A 69 16.74 -2.84 9.73
C GLU A 69 16.56 -1.69 10.72
N LYS A 70 17.69 -1.04 11.04
CA LYS A 70 17.71 0.19 11.82
C LYS A 70 18.44 1.28 11.06
N LYS A 71 17.78 2.42 10.88
CA LYS A 71 18.36 3.64 10.31
C LYS A 71 19.30 4.25 11.34
N ASN A 72 20.52 4.54 10.90
CA ASN A 72 21.48 5.23 11.72
C ASN A 72 21.21 6.75 11.70
N LYS A 73 20.96 7.35 12.87
CA LYS A 73 20.58 8.77 12.99
C LYS A 73 21.60 9.74 12.38
N ILE A 74 22.88 9.34 12.33
CA ILE A 74 23.98 10.21 11.90
C ILE A 74 24.14 10.22 10.38
N ASN A 75 23.95 9.07 9.72
CA ASN A 75 24.29 8.90 8.29
C ASN A 75 23.08 8.54 7.41
N GLY A 76 21.89 8.35 7.99
CA GLY A 76 20.68 7.90 7.27
C GLY A 76 20.75 6.47 6.71
N LYS A 77 21.91 5.81 6.76
CA LYS A 77 22.11 4.45 6.24
C LYS A 77 21.42 3.41 7.13
N SER A 78 20.65 2.51 6.52
CA SER A 78 20.10 1.33 7.18
C SER A 78 21.19 0.28 7.42
N LYS A 79 21.19 -0.34 8.61
CA LYS A 79 21.98 -1.52 8.91
C LYS A 79 21.05 -2.68 9.23
N VAL A 80 21.31 -3.85 8.63
CA VAL A 80 20.65 -5.11 8.99
C VAL A 80 21.15 -5.55 10.36
N LEU A 81 20.23 -5.73 11.31
CA LEU A 81 20.51 -6.15 12.68
C LEU A 81 20.52 -7.66 12.83
N GLU A 82 19.51 -8.33 12.27
CA GLU A 82 19.32 -9.78 12.35
C GLU A 82 18.75 -10.25 11.01
N SER A 83 19.25 -11.39 10.53
CA SER A 83 18.68 -12.10 9.39
C SER A 83 18.52 -13.57 9.70
N VAL A 84 17.34 -14.11 9.40
CA VAL A 84 17.05 -15.54 9.54
C VAL A 84 16.84 -16.12 8.16
N TYR A 85 17.59 -17.16 7.82
CA TYR A 85 17.48 -17.89 6.56
C TYR A 85 16.96 -19.29 6.85
N ASN A 86 15.92 -19.71 6.13
CA ASN A 86 15.36 -21.07 6.22
C ASN A 86 14.94 -21.46 7.65
N GLY A 87 13.76 -21.00 8.09
CA GLY A 87 13.14 -21.42 9.35
C GLY A 87 11.62 -21.30 9.28
N ASP A 88 10.92 -21.66 10.36
CA ASP A 88 9.49 -21.36 10.48
C ASP A 88 9.32 -19.84 10.54
N VAL A 89 8.74 -19.27 9.47
CA VAL A 89 8.52 -17.83 9.33
C VAL A 89 7.64 -17.30 10.46
N TYR A 90 6.66 -18.08 10.91
CA TYR A 90 5.71 -17.67 11.93
C TYR A 90 6.38 -17.62 13.31
N GLU A 91 7.22 -18.61 13.63
CA GLU A 91 7.94 -18.62 14.92
C GLU A 91 8.92 -17.46 15.01
N ASN A 92 9.72 -17.25 13.96
CA ASN A 92 10.69 -16.16 13.92
C ASN A 92 10.02 -14.79 13.92
N LEU A 93 8.94 -14.62 13.14
CA LEU A 93 8.15 -13.40 13.17
C LEU A 93 7.59 -13.15 14.58
N ASN A 94 6.96 -14.16 15.20
CA ASN A 94 6.43 -14.03 16.57
C ASN A 94 7.50 -13.64 17.59
N LYS A 95 8.71 -14.22 17.49
CA LYS A 95 9.86 -13.83 18.31
C LYS A 95 10.20 -12.34 18.10
N PHE A 96 10.33 -11.90 16.85
CA PHE A 96 10.68 -10.50 16.54
C PHE A 96 9.58 -9.52 16.94
N MET A 97 8.32 -9.87 16.72
CA MET A 97 7.15 -9.09 17.14
C MET A 97 6.95 -9.05 18.65
N LYS A 98 7.69 -9.84 19.44
CA LYS A 98 7.81 -9.72 20.90
C LYS A 98 9.06 -8.98 21.36
N GLN A 99 10.10 -8.95 20.52
CA GLN A 99 11.40 -8.39 20.85
C GLN A 99 11.54 -6.92 20.41
N TYR A 100 11.01 -6.51 19.26
CA TYR A 100 11.31 -5.21 18.64
C TYR A 100 10.06 -4.38 18.30
N VAL A 101 10.03 -3.07 18.61
CA VAL A 101 8.97 -2.18 18.11
C VAL A 101 9.32 -1.77 16.67
N ILE A 102 8.35 -1.86 15.75
CA ILE A 102 8.54 -1.46 14.34
C ILE A 102 8.09 -0.02 14.19
N GLY A 103 9.04 0.86 13.88
CA GLY A 103 8.82 2.30 13.90
C GLY A 103 8.42 2.95 12.58
N GLU A 104 8.54 2.27 11.44
CA GLU A 104 8.20 2.90 10.14
C GLU A 104 7.58 1.94 9.12
N THR A 105 8.28 0.84 8.79
CA THR A 105 7.95 0.04 7.59
C THR A 105 7.77 -1.44 7.90
N LEU A 106 6.70 -2.03 7.36
CA LEU A 106 6.54 -3.47 7.22
C LEU A 106 6.46 -3.81 5.73
N ARG A 107 7.36 -4.70 5.28
CA ARG A 107 7.41 -5.17 3.90
C ARG A 107 7.25 -6.69 3.82
N LEU A 108 6.32 -7.14 2.99
CA LEU A 108 6.12 -8.54 2.63
C LEU A 108 6.35 -8.71 1.12
N GLU A 109 7.32 -9.54 0.76
CA GLU A 109 7.68 -9.81 -0.64
C GLU A 109 7.61 -11.31 -0.93
N GLN A 110 6.75 -11.75 -1.85
CA GLN A 110 6.58 -13.17 -2.20
C GLN A 110 6.18 -14.07 -1.01
N VAL A 111 5.51 -13.49 -0.02
CA VAL A 111 5.04 -14.18 1.20
C VAL A 111 3.53 -14.41 1.09
N ASP A 112 3.01 -15.41 1.79
CA ASP A 112 1.56 -15.55 1.94
C ASP A 112 1.15 -14.82 3.22
N PHE A 113 0.24 -13.86 3.09
CA PHE A 113 -0.32 -13.14 4.23
C PHE A 113 -1.65 -13.81 4.58
N ASP A 114 -1.60 -14.73 5.54
CA ASP A 114 -2.69 -15.60 5.97
C ASP A 114 -3.12 -15.31 7.42
N ASP A 115 -4.14 -16.02 7.89
CA ASP A 115 -4.68 -15.86 9.25
C ASP A 115 -3.60 -16.07 10.33
N LYS A 116 -2.68 -17.01 10.11
CA LYS A 116 -1.61 -17.32 11.06
C LYS A 116 -0.63 -16.16 11.17
N MET A 117 -0.21 -15.58 10.05
CA MET A 117 0.65 -14.39 10.03
C MET A 117 -0.07 -13.19 10.63
N CYS A 118 -1.33 -12.96 10.25
CA CYS A 118 -2.16 -11.88 10.77
C CYS A 118 -2.35 -11.97 12.30
N SER A 119 -2.55 -13.19 12.84
CA SER A 119 -2.71 -13.42 14.28
C SER A 119 -1.48 -12.98 15.10
N ILE A 120 -0.27 -13.07 14.53
CA ILE A 120 0.96 -12.60 15.18
C ILE A 120 0.97 -11.08 15.29
N PHE A 121 0.51 -10.40 14.23
CA PHE A 121 0.33 -8.95 14.25
C PHE A 121 -0.79 -8.53 15.21
N PHE A 122 -1.77 -9.40 15.44
CA PHE A 122 -2.86 -9.14 16.36
C PHE A 122 -2.57 -9.41 17.83
N ASP A 123 -1.46 -10.07 18.17
CA ASP A 123 -1.04 -10.30 19.55
C ASP A 123 -1.03 -8.99 20.35
N LYS A 124 -1.47 -9.04 21.61
CA LYS A 124 -1.56 -7.89 22.51
C LYS A 124 -0.20 -7.24 22.79
N ARG A 125 0.89 -8.00 22.65
CA ARG A 125 2.26 -7.50 22.83
C ARG A 125 2.77 -6.80 21.58
N THR A 126 2.06 -6.88 20.47
CA THR A 126 2.44 -6.29 19.19
C THR A 126 1.82 -4.90 19.05
N ASP A 127 2.66 -3.87 19.05
CA ASP A 127 2.27 -2.51 18.69
C ASP A 127 2.62 -2.25 17.22
N LEU A 128 1.63 -1.79 16.45
CA LEU A 128 1.75 -1.47 15.03
C LEU A 128 1.51 0.03 14.75
N SER A 129 1.22 0.82 15.78
CA SER A 129 0.77 2.21 15.64
C SER A 129 1.83 3.12 15.03
N GLU A 130 3.13 2.79 15.20
CA GLU A 130 4.23 3.54 14.60
C GLU A 130 4.45 3.21 13.10
N ILE A 131 3.83 2.14 12.57
CA ILE A 131 4.00 1.76 11.16
C ILE A 131 3.28 2.77 10.27
N THR A 132 4.05 3.48 9.45
CA THR A 132 3.55 4.47 8.48
C THR A 132 3.61 3.97 7.04
N GLN A 133 4.38 2.93 6.76
CA GLN A 133 4.56 2.37 5.42
C GLN A 133 4.32 0.87 5.41
N LEU A 134 3.40 0.45 4.53
CA LEU A 134 3.07 -0.94 4.29
C LEU A 134 3.33 -1.27 2.83
N ASP A 135 4.07 -2.35 2.62
CA ASP A 135 4.55 -2.73 1.30
C ASP A 135 4.31 -4.23 1.07
N PHE A 136 3.38 -4.54 0.17
CA PHE A 136 3.03 -5.89 -0.23
C PHE A 136 3.38 -6.05 -1.71
N THR A 137 4.41 -6.85 -2.00
CA THR A 137 4.84 -7.13 -3.37
C THR A 137 4.77 -8.62 -3.63
N LEU A 138 4.12 -9.05 -4.70
CA LEU A 138 4.00 -10.47 -5.08
C LEU A 138 3.46 -11.36 -3.93
N THR A 139 2.73 -10.76 -2.99
CA THR A 139 2.22 -11.44 -1.79
C THR A 139 0.87 -12.09 -2.11
N SER A 140 0.63 -13.29 -1.61
CA SER A 140 -0.72 -13.87 -1.66
C SER A 140 -1.51 -13.34 -0.48
N LEU A 141 -2.52 -12.52 -0.72
CA LEU A 141 -3.38 -12.01 0.36
C LEU A 141 -4.51 -13.03 0.57
N LEU A 142 -4.36 -13.87 1.60
CA LEU A 142 -5.27 -15.00 1.89
C LEU A 142 -6.25 -14.69 3.01
N LEU A 143 -6.43 -13.39 3.33
CA LEU A 143 -7.30 -12.90 4.39
C LEU A 143 -8.65 -12.45 3.83
N GLU A 144 -9.68 -12.52 4.67
CA GLU A 144 -10.91 -11.78 4.43
C GLU A 144 -10.65 -10.26 4.46
N SER A 145 -11.40 -9.50 3.65
CA SER A 145 -11.27 -8.04 3.57
C SER A 145 -11.40 -7.37 4.93
N THR A 146 -12.29 -7.87 5.80
CA THR A 146 -12.50 -7.38 7.18
C THR A 146 -11.25 -7.56 8.05
N MET A 147 -10.58 -8.71 7.98
CA MET A 147 -9.35 -8.96 8.74
C MET A 147 -8.20 -8.07 8.27
N PHE A 148 -8.04 -7.92 6.95
CA PHE A 148 -7.01 -7.04 6.40
C PHE A 148 -7.27 -5.58 6.79
N THR A 149 -8.53 -5.16 6.75
CA THR A 149 -8.96 -3.82 7.16
C THR A 149 -8.67 -3.56 8.66
N ASN A 150 -8.97 -4.55 9.52
CA ASN A 150 -8.64 -4.48 10.95
C ASN A 150 -7.12 -4.48 11.22
N PHE A 151 -6.34 -5.12 10.36
CA PHE A 151 -4.88 -5.04 10.40
C PHE A 151 -4.40 -3.62 10.08
N LEU A 152 -4.93 -3.02 9.02
CA LEU A 152 -4.58 -1.66 8.61
C LEU A 152 -4.96 -0.61 9.64
N SER A 153 -6.13 -0.73 10.28
CA SER A 153 -6.61 0.24 11.29
C SER A 153 -5.76 0.28 12.57
N ARG A 154 -4.92 -0.71 12.81
CA ARG A 154 -3.93 -0.71 13.91
C ARG A 154 -2.63 0.03 13.58
N THR A 155 -2.49 0.49 12.34
CA THR A 155 -1.32 1.22 11.86
C THR A 155 -1.65 2.69 11.65
N ASN A 156 -0.63 3.56 11.59
CA ASN A 156 -0.79 4.93 11.13
C ASN A 156 -0.35 5.04 9.66
N CYS A 157 -0.85 4.13 8.81
CA CYS A 157 -0.40 4.00 7.43
C CYS A 157 -0.60 5.30 6.64
N GLN A 158 0.50 5.87 6.17
CA GLN A 158 0.55 7.02 5.27
C GLN A 158 0.90 6.59 3.85
N ARG A 159 1.55 5.43 3.68
CA ARG A 159 2.03 4.90 2.41
C ARG A 159 1.63 3.44 2.28
N LEU A 160 0.70 3.16 1.38
CA LEU A 160 0.26 1.80 1.07
C LEU A 160 0.72 1.41 -0.34
N ASN A 161 1.53 0.35 -0.43
CA ASN A 161 1.93 -0.28 -1.68
C ASN A 161 1.38 -1.71 -1.75
N VAL A 162 0.62 -2.02 -2.79
CA VAL A 162 0.12 -3.38 -3.08
C VAL A 162 0.34 -3.67 -4.55
N GLU A 163 1.39 -4.42 -4.85
CA GLU A 163 1.84 -4.68 -6.22
C GLU A 163 1.92 -6.17 -6.52
N PHE A 164 1.30 -6.56 -7.63
CA PHE A 164 1.26 -7.93 -8.15
C PHE A 164 0.82 -8.97 -7.12
N CYS A 165 0.05 -8.55 -6.13
CA CYS A 165 -0.47 -9.44 -5.11
C CYS A 165 -1.62 -10.28 -5.67
N ARG A 166 -1.76 -11.51 -5.18
CA ARG A 166 -2.92 -12.37 -5.50
C ARG A 166 -4.08 -12.01 -4.58
N ASN A 167 -5.30 -12.05 -5.11
CA ASN A 167 -6.55 -11.72 -4.43
C ASN A 167 -6.66 -10.27 -3.93
N ALA A 168 -5.81 -9.36 -4.40
CA ALA A 168 -5.85 -7.95 -3.98
C ALA A 168 -7.19 -7.29 -4.33
N GLU A 169 -7.81 -7.69 -5.44
CA GLU A 169 -9.12 -7.23 -5.88
C GLU A 169 -10.24 -7.46 -4.86
N ASN A 170 -10.12 -8.50 -4.02
CA ASN A 170 -11.12 -8.84 -3.00
C ASN A 170 -10.92 -8.05 -1.69
N ILE A 171 -9.77 -7.42 -1.53
CA ILE A 171 -9.36 -6.76 -0.29
C ILE A 171 -9.40 -5.23 -0.44
N ILE A 172 -9.01 -4.73 -1.61
CA ILE A 172 -9.02 -3.30 -1.93
C ILE A 172 -10.45 -2.85 -2.20
N THR A 173 -11.07 -2.22 -1.20
CA THR A 173 -12.47 -1.76 -1.20
C THR A 173 -12.58 -0.34 -0.62
N ASP A 174 -13.76 0.30 -0.76
CA ASP A 174 -14.02 1.61 -0.13
C ASP A 174 -13.81 1.60 1.40
N ASN A 175 -14.23 0.51 2.07
CA ASN A 175 -14.08 0.38 3.53
C ASN A 175 -12.62 0.40 3.98
N LEU A 176 -11.71 -0.10 3.14
CA LEU A 176 -10.29 -0.09 3.46
C LEU A 176 -9.74 1.34 3.53
N PHE A 177 -10.12 2.20 2.57
CA PHE A 177 -9.59 3.56 2.47
C PHE A 177 -10.22 4.54 3.44
N THR A 178 -11.50 4.34 3.77
CA THR A 178 -12.19 5.14 4.79
C THR A 178 -11.59 4.95 6.19
N LEU A 179 -10.86 3.86 6.43
CA LEU A 179 -10.16 3.59 7.70
C LEU A 179 -8.70 4.04 7.72
N LEU A 180 -8.23 4.70 6.65
CA LEU A 180 -6.87 5.23 6.53
C LEU A 180 -6.87 6.76 6.36
N PRO A 181 -7.23 7.53 7.41
CA PRO A 181 -7.31 8.99 7.32
C PRO A 181 -5.95 9.68 7.08
N SER A 182 -4.84 9.01 7.41
CA SER A 182 -3.48 9.54 7.21
C SER A 182 -2.88 9.22 5.83
N LEU A 183 -3.64 8.57 4.93
CA LEU A 183 -3.10 8.07 3.67
C LEU A 183 -2.67 9.23 2.75
N ALA A 184 -1.36 9.33 2.52
CA ALA A 184 -0.78 10.38 1.66
C ALA A 184 -0.31 9.82 0.30
N ARG A 185 0.05 8.54 0.25
CA ARG A 185 0.52 7.85 -0.96
C ARG A 185 -0.11 6.46 -1.08
N LEU A 186 -0.73 6.21 -2.23
CA LEU A 186 -1.36 4.94 -2.58
C LEU A 186 -0.81 4.43 -3.91
N GLN A 187 -0.30 3.20 -3.90
CA GLN A 187 0.16 2.49 -5.10
C GLN A 187 -0.50 1.11 -5.11
N ILE A 188 -1.39 0.88 -6.07
CA ILE A 188 -2.06 -0.40 -6.31
C ILE A 188 -1.75 -0.81 -7.74
N GLN A 189 -1.09 -1.95 -7.90
CA GLN A 189 -0.85 -2.55 -9.20
C GLN A 189 -1.29 -4.00 -9.18
N LEU A 190 -2.42 -4.31 -9.83
CA LEU A 190 -2.89 -5.69 -9.91
C LEU A 190 -2.04 -6.51 -10.89
N SER A 191 -1.98 -7.82 -10.66
CA SER A 191 -1.35 -8.75 -11.59
C SER A 191 -2.13 -8.89 -12.91
N ASN A 192 -3.44 -8.64 -12.88
CA ASN A 192 -4.32 -8.68 -14.03
C ASN A 192 -5.45 -7.64 -13.88
N ASN A 193 -5.84 -6.97 -14.97
CA ASN A 193 -6.95 -6.01 -15.00
C ASN A 193 -8.33 -6.66 -15.23
N CYS A 194 -8.42 -7.98 -15.35
CA CYS A 194 -9.71 -8.67 -15.53
C CYS A 194 -10.69 -8.46 -14.36
N TYR A 195 -10.20 -8.14 -13.17
CA TYR A 195 -11.02 -7.96 -11.98
C TYR A 195 -11.18 -6.48 -11.66
N SER A 196 -12.44 -6.07 -11.45
CA SER A 196 -12.75 -4.70 -11.03
C SER A 196 -12.57 -4.57 -9.52
N LEU A 197 -11.86 -3.52 -9.10
CA LEU A 197 -11.77 -3.12 -7.70
C LEU A 197 -13.14 -2.64 -7.21
N SER A 198 -13.48 -2.97 -5.97
CA SER A 198 -14.70 -2.47 -5.31
C SER A 198 -14.46 -1.11 -4.65
N VAL A 199 -13.86 -0.20 -5.43
CA VAL A 199 -13.54 1.17 -5.05
C VAL A 199 -14.38 2.10 -5.93
N THR A 200 -15.25 2.88 -5.28
CA THR A 200 -16.29 3.70 -5.90
C THR A 200 -16.08 5.18 -5.56
N ASP A 201 -16.96 6.03 -6.07
CA ASP A 201 -17.03 7.46 -5.72
C ASP A 201 -17.05 7.74 -4.21
N THR A 202 -17.45 6.76 -3.38
CA THR A 202 -17.40 6.85 -1.92
C THR A 202 -15.98 7.15 -1.41
N THR A 203 -14.96 6.44 -1.90
CA THR A 203 -13.55 6.68 -1.50
C THR A 203 -13.11 8.09 -1.87
N LEU A 204 -13.46 8.52 -3.08
CA LEU A 204 -13.10 9.81 -3.63
C LEU A 204 -13.73 10.98 -2.85
N ARG A 205 -15.02 10.85 -2.50
CA ARG A 205 -15.73 11.83 -1.66
C ARG A 205 -15.21 11.84 -0.24
N TYR A 206 -14.95 10.67 0.35
CA TYR A 206 -14.36 10.58 1.69
C TYR A 206 -13.03 11.34 1.76
N TRP A 207 -12.12 11.13 0.81
CA TRP A 207 -10.84 11.86 0.78
C TRP A 207 -10.98 13.37 0.55
N MET A 208 -12.04 13.81 -0.12
CA MET A 208 -12.27 15.23 -0.42
C MET A 208 -12.97 15.96 0.73
N ASP A 209 -14.01 15.35 1.29
CA ASP A 209 -14.97 16.05 2.16
C ASP A 209 -14.80 15.68 3.64
N GLU A 210 -14.37 14.45 3.95
CA GLU A 210 -14.30 13.94 5.34
C GLU A 210 -12.85 13.82 5.87
N CYS A 211 -11.89 13.61 4.98
CA CYS A 211 -10.48 13.51 5.35
C CYS A 211 -9.84 14.90 5.49
N HIS A 212 -8.90 15.06 6.42
CA HIS A 212 -8.15 16.32 6.57
C HIS A 212 -7.29 16.65 5.35
N THR A 213 -6.86 15.65 4.58
CA THR A 213 -6.01 15.85 3.39
C THR A 213 -6.30 14.81 2.31
N PHE A 214 -6.54 15.27 1.09
CA PHE A 214 -6.60 14.41 -0.09
C PHE A 214 -5.20 13.86 -0.44
N PRO A 215 -5.04 12.55 -0.77
CA PRO A 215 -3.74 11.97 -1.05
C PRO A 215 -2.97 12.67 -2.18
N THR A 216 -1.69 12.92 -1.98
CA THR A 216 -0.81 13.58 -2.97
C THR A 216 -0.35 12.66 -4.09
N TYR A 217 -0.36 11.36 -3.84
CA TYR A 217 0.01 10.34 -4.81
C TYR A 217 -1.03 9.21 -4.78
N ILE A 218 -1.65 8.95 -5.92
CA ILE A 218 -2.59 7.84 -6.12
C ILE A 218 -2.21 7.18 -7.42
N ASN A 219 -2.03 5.87 -7.43
CA ASN A 219 -1.83 5.13 -8.65
C ASN A 219 -2.56 3.78 -8.60
N PHE A 220 -3.60 3.65 -9.40
CA PHE A 220 -4.31 2.39 -9.67
C PHE A 220 -3.85 1.83 -11.03
N SER A 221 -2.67 1.24 -11.07
CA SER A 221 -2.13 0.61 -12.27
C SER A 221 -2.77 -0.75 -12.53
N ASN A 222 -3.01 -1.07 -13.81
CA ASN A 222 -3.59 -2.36 -14.23
C ASN A 222 -4.89 -2.73 -13.48
N SER A 223 -5.70 -1.74 -13.11
CA SER A 223 -6.88 -1.89 -12.26
C SER A 223 -8.10 -1.26 -12.92
N LEU A 224 -9.25 -1.94 -12.86
CA LEU A 224 -10.54 -1.38 -13.28
C LEU A 224 -11.29 -0.88 -12.04
N THR A 225 -11.38 0.44 -11.86
CA THR A 225 -12.09 1.07 -10.73
C THR A 225 -13.54 1.37 -11.11
N LYS A 226 -14.39 1.62 -10.10
CA LYS A 226 -15.81 1.96 -10.26
C LYS A 226 -16.08 3.44 -10.05
N PHE A 227 -15.07 4.28 -10.24
CA PHE A 227 -15.24 5.73 -10.23
C PHE A 227 -16.05 6.17 -11.45
N THR A 228 -16.92 7.16 -11.24
CA THR A 228 -17.68 7.76 -12.33
C THR A 228 -16.98 9.01 -12.84
N LEU A 229 -17.07 9.25 -14.15
CA LEU A 229 -16.49 10.44 -14.76
C LEU A 229 -17.03 11.74 -14.12
N PRO A 230 -18.35 11.91 -13.88
CA PRO A 230 -18.86 13.12 -13.23
C PRO A 230 -18.21 13.43 -11.87
N THR A 231 -18.04 12.41 -11.00
CA THR A 231 -17.41 12.61 -9.68
C THR A 231 -15.92 12.94 -9.81
N ILE A 232 -15.20 12.31 -10.75
CA ILE A 232 -13.80 12.64 -11.02
C ILE A 232 -13.66 14.11 -11.47
N MET A 233 -14.56 14.59 -12.33
CA MET A 233 -14.56 15.96 -12.80
C MET A 233 -14.81 16.96 -11.65
N GLU A 234 -15.80 16.67 -10.80
CA GLU A 234 -16.11 17.48 -9.61
C GLU A 234 -14.88 17.62 -8.69
N ILE A 235 -14.24 16.48 -8.38
CA ILE A 235 -13.09 16.43 -7.48
C ILE A 235 -11.88 17.13 -8.07
N THR A 236 -11.64 16.96 -9.37
CA THR A 236 -10.54 17.63 -10.07
C THR A 236 -10.68 19.16 -9.98
N GLU A 237 -11.90 19.70 -10.16
CA GLU A 237 -12.13 21.14 -10.03
C GLU A 237 -11.88 21.62 -8.59
N LYS A 238 -12.35 20.89 -7.58
CA LYS A 238 -12.05 21.18 -6.17
C LYS A 238 -10.54 21.15 -5.88
N LEU A 239 -9.82 20.15 -6.39
CA LEU A 239 -8.37 20.01 -6.20
C LEU A 239 -7.55 21.12 -6.87
N ARG A 240 -8.00 21.62 -8.04
CA ARG A 240 -7.37 22.73 -8.76
C ARG A 240 -7.28 24.00 -7.92
N ILE A 241 -8.30 24.25 -7.07
CA ILE A 241 -8.34 25.42 -6.18
C ILE A 241 -7.24 25.34 -5.09
N GLN A 242 -6.81 24.13 -4.72
CA GLN A 242 -5.88 23.90 -3.61
C GLN A 242 -4.39 24.08 -3.97
N ASN A 243 -4.06 24.31 -5.25
CA ASN A 243 -2.71 24.59 -5.77
C ASN A 243 -1.58 23.77 -5.10
N THR A 244 -1.78 22.45 -4.97
CA THR A 244 -0.81 21.53 -4.39
C THR A 244 -0.45 20.49 -5.44
N GLN A 245 0.84 20.22 -5.60
CA GLN A 245 1.35 19.25 -6.57
C GLN A 245 0.84 17.84 -6.26
N ARG A 246 0.27 17.18 -7.28
CA ARG A 246 -0.33 15.85 -7.14
C ARG A 246 -0.09 14.97 -8.36
N HIS A 247 0.16 13.69 -8.10
CA HIS A 247 0.25 12.65 -9.11
C HIS A 247 -0.86 11.64 -8.87
N ILE A 248 -1.95 11.77 -9.64
CA ILE A 248 -3.14 10.93 -9.46
C ILE A 248 -3.35 10.14 -10.74
N PHE A 249 -3.38 8.82 -10.65
CA PHE A 249 -3.82 7.91 -11.69
C PHE A 249 -4.91 6.99 -11.13
N LEU A 250 -6.14 7.15 -11.62
CA LEU A 250 -7.34 6.49 -11.08
C LEU A 250 -7.64 5.13 -11.73
N GLY A 251 -6.76 4.67 -12.62
CA GLY A 251 -6.89 3.38 -13.30
C GLY A 251 -7.80 3.43 -14.52
N GLU A 252 -8.29 2.26 -14.91
CA GLU A 252 -9.29 2.10 -15.96
C GLU A 252 -10.68 2.33 -15.37
N ILE A 253 -11.52 3.12 -16.04
CA ILE A 253 -12.94 3.29 -15.72
C ILE A 253 -13.79 2.99 -16.95
N THR A 254 -15.01 2.56 -16.71
CA THR A 254 -16.02 2.42 -17.75
C THR A 254 -16.88 3.67 -17.80
N THR A 255 -17.00 4.30 -18.96
CA THR A 255 -17.80 5.53 -19.15
C THR A 255 -18.94 5.28 -20.12
N SER A 256 -20.07 5.95 -19.89
CA SER A 256 -21.16 5.99 -20.86
C SER A 256 -20.77 6.87 -22.05
N GLU A 257 -21.41 6.68 -23.19
CA GLU A 257 -21.21 7.52 -24.37
C GLU A 257 -21.61 8.98 -24.08
N LYS A 258 -22.71 9.19 -23.35
CA LYS A 258 -23.15 10.52 -22.92
C LYS A 258 -22.07 11.23 -22.11
N ASP A 259 -21.52 10.57 -21.09
CA ASP A 259 -20.48 11.18 -20.25
C ASP A 259 -19.20 11.41 -21.04
N PHE A 260 -18.87 10.52 -21.98
CA PHE A 260 -17.72 10.72 -22.87
C PHE A 260 -17.92 11.94 -23.78
N HIS A 261 -19.13 12.15 -24.32
CA HIS A 261 -19.43 13.34 -25.13
C HIS A 261 -19.27 14.65 -24.34
N THR A 262 -19.60 14.66 -23.04
CA THR A 262 -19.37 15.85 -22.20
C THR A 262 -17.91 16.27 -22.11
N LEU A 263 -16.95 15.37 -22.35
CA LEU A 263 -15.53 15.73 -22.41
C LEU A 263 -15.21 16.66 -23.58
N PHE A 264 -15.93 16.54 -24.71
CA PHE A 264 -15.71 17.42 -25.87
C PHE A 264 -16.24 18.84 -25.66
N GLU A 265 -17.17 19.01 -24.71
CA GLU A 265 -17.68 20.32 -24.31
C GLU A 265 -16.71 21.04 -23.36
N MET A 266 -15.72 20.33 -22.82
CA MET A 266 -14.75 20.91 -21.90
C MET A 266 -13.68 21.74 -22.65
N PRO A 267 -13.14 22.80 -22.03
CA PRO A 267 -11.99 23.51 -22.58
C PRO A 267 -10.75 22.60 -22.64
N SER A 268 -10.05 22.58 -23.77
CA SER A 268 -8.79 21.83 -23.96
C SER A 268 -7.65 22.30 -23.04
N SER A 269 -7.79 23.47 -22.42
CA SER A 269 -6.89 23.93 -21.35
C SER A 269 -7.04 23.12 -20.06
N LYS A 270 -8.19 22.46 -19.83
CA LYS A 270 -8.47 21.70 -18.60
C LYS A 270 -8.09 20.22 -18.70
N PHE A 271 -7.95 19.67 -19.90
CA PHE A 271 -7.66 18.26 -20.10
C PHE A 271 -6.93 17.97 -21.40
N GLN A 272 -6.27 16.82 -21.45
CA GLN A 272 -5.70 16.22 -22.64
C GLN A 272 -6.27 14.81 -22.81
N LEU A 273 -6.88 14.53 -23.96
CA LEU A 273 -7.41 13.22 -24.30
C LEU A 273 -6.54 12.60 -25.40
N LEU A 274 -5.97 11.43 -25.14
CA LEU A 274 -5.14 10.67 -26.07
C LEU A 274 -5.87 9.39 -26.48
N ASN A 275 -6.07 9.20 -27.78
CA ASN A 275 -6.59 7.96 -28.33
C ASN A 275 -5.45 6.92 -28.42
N TYR A 276 -5.64 5.76 -27.80
CA TYR A 276 -4.64 4.68 -27.80
C TYR A 276 -5.04 3.55 -28.74
N SER A 277 -6.30 3.14 -28.71
CA SER A 277 -6.86 2.09 -29.56
C SER A 277 -8.38 2.25 -29.64
N THR A 278 -9.03 1.51 -30.54
CA THR A 278 -10.49 1.59 -30.74
C THR A 278 -11.25 1.42 -29.42
N GLY A 279 -11.93 2.50 -28.99
CA GLY A 279 -12.72 2.52 -27.75
C GLY A 279 -11.92 2.66 -26.45
N GLN A 280 -10.60 2.90 -26.52
CA GLN A 280 -9.72 3.14 -25.37
C GLN A 280 -9.00 4.47 -25.47
N PHE A 281 -9.22 5.31 -24.46
CA PHE A 281 -8.62 6.65 -24.38
C PHE A 281 -7.88 6.84 -23.07
N TYR A 282 -6.84 7.67 -23.06
CA TYR A 282 -6.23 8.19 -21.83
C TYR A 282 -6.64 9.63 -21.67
N LEU A 283 -7.31 9.94 -20.56
CA LEU A 283 -7.68 11.29 -20.18
C LEU A 283 -6.73 11.76 -19.08
N PHE A 284 -6.13 12.93 -19.29
CA PHE A 284 -5.29 13.62 -18.34
C PHE A 284 -5.96 14.96 -18.00
N LEU A 285 -6.46 15.10 -16.78
CA LEU A 285 -7.03 16.34 -16.29
C LEU A 285 -5.94 17.16 -15.61
N LYS A 286 -5.79 18.42 -16.02
CA LYS A 286 -4.79 19.33 -15.46
C LYS A 286 -5.28 19.91 -14.15
N LEU A 287 -4.44 19.83 -13.12
CA LEU A 287 -4.69 20.40 -11.79
C LEU A 287 -4.07 21.78 -11.61
N ASP A 288 -3.09 22.13 -12.43
CA ASP A 288 -2.45 23.44 -12.38
C ASP A 288 -2.91 24.29 -13.57
N ASN A 289 -2.88 25.62 -13.42
CA ASN A 289 -3.30 26.58 -14.45
C ASN A 289 -2.21 26.87 -15.51
N TYR A 290 -1.18 26.02 -15.63
CA TYR A 290 -0.06 26.27 -16.54
C TYR A 290 -0.39 25.97 -18.00
N ASP A 291 0.23 26.74 -18.90
CA ASP A 291 0.03 26.70 -20.34
C ASP A 291 0.40 25.34 -20.95
N ILE A 292 -0.14 25.07 -22.14
CA ILE A 292 -0.14 23.78 -22.86
C ILE A 292 1.28 23.21 -23.11
N ASN A 293 2.33 24.02 -23.00
CA ASN A 293 3.70 23.67 -23.37
C ASN A 293 4.64 23.35 -22.19
N GLU A 294 4.18 23.43 -20.93
CA GLU A 294 5.02 23.08 -19.79
C GLU A 294 4.94 21.58 -19.46
N LYS A 295 6.05 21.02 -18.96
CA LYS A 295 6.07 19.65 -18.44
C LYS A 295 4.99 19.54 -17.37
N ILE A 296 4.02 18.65 -17.58
CA ILE A 296 2.89 18.48 -16.68
C ILE A 296 3.40 17.86 -15.37
N GLU A 297 3.58 18.69 -14.34
CA GLU A 297 4.05 18.25 -13.03
C GLU A 297 2.89 17.75 -12.14
N SER A 298 1.65 18.18 -12.37
CA SER A 298 0.45 17.73 -11.65
C SER A 298 -0.72 17.38 -12.57
N PHE A 299 -1.29 16.19 -12.40
CA PHE A 299 -2.47 15.76 -13.17
C PHE A 299 -3.28 14.64 -12.49
N VAL A 300 -4.52 14.49 -12.94
CA VAL A 300 -5.37 13.30 -12.73
C VAL A 300 -5.44 12.53 -14.04
N GLY A 301 -4.83 11.36 -14.10
CA GLY A 301 -4.83 10.46 -15.25
C GLY A 301 -5.83 9.33 -15.07
N LEU A 302 -6.50 8.94 -16.16
CA LEU A 302 -7.38 7.79 -16.18
C LEU A 302 -7.43 7.17 -17.57
N LYS A 303 -7.65 5.85 -17.61
CA LYS A 303 -7.89 5.11 -18.85
C LYS A 303 -9.40 4.92 -19.01
N LEU A 304 -9.96 5.40 -20.11
CA LEU A 304 -11.39 5.33 -20.41
C LEU A 304 -11.66 4.14 -21.33
N LYS A 305 -12.64 3.32 -20.96
CA LYS A 305 -13.28 2.33 -21.82
C LYS A 305 -14.71 2.76 -22.10
N VAL A 306 -15.02 3.07 -23.36
CA VAL A 306 -16.36 3.51 -23.79
C VAL A 306 -17.16 2.29 -24.25
N LEU A 307 -18.30 2.03 -23.61
CA LEU A 307 -19.18 0.94 -24.03
C LEU A 307 -19.96 1.37 -25.29
N ASN A 308 -19.81 0.63 -26.39
CA ASN A 308 -20.50 0.81 -27.69
C ASN A 308 -20.13 2.04 -28.51
N SER A 309 -18.85 2.24 -28.79
CA SER A 309 -18.43 3.25 -29.77
C SER A 309 -18.40 2.69 -31.20
N ASN A 310 -19.45 2.96 -32.00
CA ASN A 310 -19.28 3.25 -33.43
C ASN A 310 -18.65 4.66 -33.58
N ILE A 311 -17.61 4.96 -32.80
CA ILE A 311 -16.84 6.20 -32.95
C ILE A 311 -15.89 5.93 -34.12
N SER A 312 -16.45 6.05 -35.32
CA SER A 312 -15.67 6.11 -36.55
C SER A 312 -14.66 7.24 -36.43
N ASN A 313 -13.39 6.90 -36.66
CA ASN A 313 -12.25 7.82 -36.72
C ASN A 313 -12.63 9.08 -37.52
N THR A 314 -12.98 10.13 -36.80
CA THR A 314 -13.01 11.50 -37.31
C THR A 314 -12.12 12.28 -36.35
N LEU A 315 -10.81 12.10 -36.58
CA LEU A 315 -9.79 13.08 -36.23
C LEU A 315 -9.56 13.94 -37.47
#